data_AF-A0A8J4IE35-F1
#
_entry.id   AF-A0A8J4IE35-F1
#
_cell.length_a   1.000
_cell.length_b   1.000
_cell.length_c   1.000
_cell.angle_alpha   90.00
_cell.angle_beta   90.00
_cell.angle_gamma   90.00
#
_symmetry.space_group_name_H-M   'P 1'
#
loop_
_entity.id
_entity.type
_entity.pdbx_description
1 polymer ?
#
loop_
_entity_poly.entity_id
_entity_poly.type
_entity_poly.pdbx_seq_one_letter_code
_entity_poly.pdbx_strand_id
1 'polypeptide(L)'
;MDETSDEPPTSAVLLDNCHFSQVVFNNVEKFYVPGGDVTCYYTLTQNIVPRGKDWVGIFRVGWKTTREYYTFMWAPLPSDARGDTAVQQQIQFKAYYLPKDDEYYQFCYVDQDGVVRGASVPFQFRAETEDDILVVTTQGEVEEIELQNRNLHKENEELQASCASLQKQNIDLQEELNKTQELQNSLESLRCNTEKLELELNSLKKENKHLKELDDCREAELHQLKEQIQNVTSDKERLETRLKTALDRMDQLQSQVLNYEKEVENLSHMDRDKTEQLESLKEENRQLCVTRTQQKEQNKKLGHCMEYLKGSKAKRSLCLSRCLQNGQQQNHDLMKELEEQKRLFQILQAKKNEADEENQKLREENDRLLRRLSQEVSSFSVVSQAQAPIPAPEVGGLLFGNSCSDFICNYFVLQASIRKCPICDEVFPEDIETSQYEVHVQSHLLECPLCSETFEKSNKQVFDDHIFCHGLE
;
A
#
# COMPACT_ATOMS: atom_id res chain seq x y z
N MET A 1 6.93 -110.88 2.50
CA MET A 1 7.86 -109.81 2.11
C MET A 1 7.77 -108.74 3.18
N ASP A 2 8.27 -108.93 4.41
CA ASP A 2 9.29 -109.88 4.88
C ASP A 2 10.63 -109.69 4.18
N GLU A 3 11.49 -108.92 4.83
CA GLU A 3 12.95 -108.98 4.70
C GLU A 3 13.52 -108.48 6.04
N THR A 4 14.13 -109.37 6.81
CA THR A 4 14.58 -109.13 8.19
C THR A 4 16.03 -108.68 8.22
N SER A 5 16.34 -107.65 9.01
CA SER A 5 17.72 -107.28 9.37
C SER A 5 17.82 -107.03 10.88
N ASP A 6 18.05 -108.11 11.63
CA ASP A 6 18.46 -108.04 13.04
C ASP A 6 19.92 -107.57 13.12
N GLU A 7 20.15 -106.26 13.19
CA GLU A 7 21.39 -105.76 13.79
C GLU A 7 21.24 -105.69 15.31
N PRO A 8 22.12 -106.33 16.11
CA PRO A 8 22.13 -106.11 17.54
C PRO A 8 22.54 -104.66 17.82
N PRO A 9 22.08 -104.05 18.94
CA PRO A 9 22.56 -102.74 19.35
C PRO A 9 24.04 -102.84 19.72
N THR A 10 24.90 -102.55 18.73
CA THR A 10 26.35 -102.42 18.92
C THR A 10 26.54 -101.45 20.06
N SER A 11 27.02 -101.99 21.19
CA SER A 11 27.03 -101.28 22.45
C SER A 11 28.12 -100.22 22.42
N ALA A 12 27.77 -99.06 21.88
CA ALA A 12 28.52 -97.83 21.92
C ALA A 12 28.61 -97.34 23.37
N VAL A 13 29.41 -98.05 24.16
CA VAL A 13 29.97 -97.54 25.41
C VAL A 13 30.81 -96.35 25.00
N LEU A 14 30.23 -95.16 25.19
CA LEU A 14 30.92 -93.89 25.00
C LEU A 14 32.18 -93.89 25.86
N LEU A 15 33.35 -94.00 25.21
CA LEU A 15 34.67 -93.98 25.83
C LEU A 15 35.11 -92.54 26.21
N ASP A 16 34.13 -91.69 26.52
CA ASP A 16 34.24 -90.24 26.75
C ASP A 16 35.14 -89.87 27.94
N ASN A 17 35.59 -90.84 28.73
CA ASN A 17 36.50 -90.65 29.86
C ASN A 17 37.61 -91.72 29.95
N CYS A 18 38.33 -91.96 28.85
CA CYS A 18 39.66 -92.59 28.91
C CYS A 18 40.68 -91.66 29.61
N HIS A 19 40.59 -91.56 30.94
CA HIS A 19 41.43 -90.67 31.77
C HIS A 19 42.94 -90.87 31.59
N PHE A 20 43.38 -92.08 31.22
CA PHE A 20 44.78 -92.46 31.07
C PHE A 20 45.39 -92.17 29.68
N SER A 21 44.63 -91.62 28.73
CA SER A 21 45.09 -91.32 27.37
C SER A 21 44.83 -89.86 26.96
N GLN A 22 44.76 -88.95 27.94
CA GLN A 22 44.57 -87.51 27.69
C GLN A 22 45.90 -86.81 27.35
N VAL A 23 47.03 -87.45 27.68
CA VAL A 23 48.37 -87.07 27.25
C VAL A 23 49.00 -88.25 26.50
N VAL A 24 49.49 -88.00 25.29
CA VAL A 24 50.10 -89.02 24.42
C VAL A 24 51.59 -88.74 24.30
N PHE A 25 52.46 -89.72 24.59
CA PHE A 25 53.90 -89.59 24.39
C PHE A 25 54.28 -89.94 22.95
N ASN A 26 55.10 -89.09 22.32
CA ASN A 26 55.52 -89.22 20.92
C ASN A 26 57.02 -89.55 20.84
N ASN A 27 57.43 -90.24 19.77
CA ASN A 27 58.83 -90.53 19.45
C ASN A 27 59.63 -91.05 20.67
N VAL A 28 59.08 -92.07 21.33
CA VAL A 28 59.72 -92.74 22.47
C VAL A 28 60.55 -93.89 21.93
N GLU A 29 61.86 -93.77 22.03
CA GLU A 29 62.81 -94.75 21.52
C GLU A 29 62.80 -96.02 22.36
N LYS A 30 63.11 -97.17 21.75
CA LYS A 30 63.26 -98.45 22.48
C LYS A 30 64.46 -98.42 23.43
N PHE A 31 65.52 -97.74 23.00
CA PHE A 31 66.79 -97.64 23.71
C PHE A 31 67.25 -96.17 23.75
N TYR A 32 67.62 -95.70 24.94
CA TYR A 32 68.31 -94.41 25.12
C TYR A 32 69.74 -94.64 25.58
N VAL A 33 70.70 -93.95 24.97
CA VAL A 33 72.13 -94.14 25.26
C VAL A 33 72.46 -93.72 26.70
N PRO A 34 73.03 -94.62 27.54
CA PRO A 34 73.40 -94.28 28.92
C PRO A 34 74.35 -93.08 29.00
N GLY A 35 74.01 -92.09 29.82
CA GLY A 35 74.80 -90.86 29.98
C GLY A 35 74.46 -89.74 28.99
N GLY A 36 73.54 -89.95 28.05
CA GLY A 36 72.92 -88.87 27.27
C GLY A 36 71.79 -88.15 28.03
N ASP A 37 71.52 -86.89 27.68
CA ASP A 37 70.27 -86.22 28.06
C ASP A 37 69.12 -86.79 27.23
N VAL A 38 67.95 -87.02 27.82
CA VAL A 38 66.77 -87.56 27.12
C VAL A 38 65.68 -86.50 27.00
N THR A 39 65.26 -86.22 25.76
CA THR A 39 64.11 -85.35 25.49
C THR A 39 62.85 -86.19 25.35
N CYS A 40 61.89 -85.95 26.23
CA CYS A 40 60.57 -86.56 26.24
C CYS A 40 59.59 -85.63 25.49
N TYR A 41 58.99 -86.13 24.40
CA TYR A 41 57.97 -85.42 23.65
C TYR A 41 56.58 -85.96 24.01
N TYR A 42 55.60 -85.07 24.18
CA TYR A 42 54.21 -85.47 24.39
C TYR A 42 53.24 -84.44 23.82
N THR A 43 52.00 -84.87 23.57
CA THR A 43 50.91 -84.03 23.07
C THR A 43 49.82 -83.98 24.12
N LEU A 44 49.39 -82.76 24.46
CA LEU A 44 48.20 -82.52 25.27
C LEU A 44 46.97 -82.61 24.35
N THR A 45 46.05 -83.52 24.65
CA THR A 45 44.76 -83.61 23.92
C THR A 45 43.78 -82.55 24.40
N GLN A 46 42.70 -82.32 23.66
CA GLN A 46 41.60 -81.44 24.05
C GLN A 46 40.92 -81.84 25.38
N ASN A 47 41.16 -83.07 25.86
CA ASN A 47 40.52 -83.65 27.05
C ASN A 47 41.27 -83.37 28.37
N ILE A 48 42.36 -82.59 28.35
CA ILE A 48 43.11 -82.16 29.54
C ILE A 48 43.40 -80.65 29.51
N VAL A 49 43.15 -79.97 30.63
CA VAL A 49 43.61 -78.60 30.87
C VAL A 49 44.92 -78.67 31.67
N PRO A 50 46.07 -78.28 31.11
CA PRO A 50 47.36 -78.34 31.81
C PRO A 50 47.43 -77.30 32.93
N ARG A 51 48.04 -77.68 34.06
CA ARG A 51 48.16 -76.87 35.27
C ARG A 51 49.62 -76.75 35.70
N GLY A 52 49.99 -75.63 36.32
CA GLY A 52 51.37 -75.33 36.76
C GLY A 52 51.93 -76.20 37.89
N LYS A 53 51.29 -77.35 38.18
CA LYS A 53 51.73 -78.40 39.10
C LYS A 53 51.57 -79.81 38.50
N ASP A 54 51.27 -79.90 37.21
CA ASP A 54 51.35 -81.16 36.47
C ASP A 54 52.83 -81.45 36.15
N TRP A 55 53.21 -82.72 35.97
CA TRP A 55 54.60 -83.14 35.81
C TRP A 55 54.73 -84.45 35.04
N VAL A 56 55.89 -84.68 34.43
CA VAL A 56 56.25 -85.96 33.82
C VAL A 56 57.30 -86.65 34.67
N GLY A 57 57.02 -87.88 35.07
CA GLY A 57 57.96 -88.75 35.77
C GLY A 57 58.48 -89.87 34.87
N ILE A 58 59.73 -90.30 35.11
CA ILE A 58 60.23 -91.59 34.64
C ILE A 58 59.95 -92.60 35.74
N PHE A 59 59.20 -93.66 35.41
CA PHE A 59 58.83 -94.73 36.33
C PHE A 59 59.36 -96.07 35.82
N ARG A 60 59.83 -96.94 36.71
CA ARG A 60 60.12 -98.34 36.38
C ARG A 60 58.79 -99.06 36.10
N VAL A 61 58.72 -99.88 35.05
CA VAL A 61 57.51 -100.64 34.71
C VAL A 61 57.08 -101.51 35.89
N GLY A 62 55.79 -101.45 36.25
CA GLY A 62 55.22 -102.15 37.41
C GLY A 62 55.07 -101.32 38.70
N TRP A 63 55.32 -100.00 38.63
CA TRP A 63 54.99 -99.03 39.68
C TRP A 63 53.52 -99.11 40.14
N LYS A 64 53.23 -98.82 41.42
CA LYS A 64 51.87 -98.92 42.00
C LYS A 64 51.27 -97.58 42.42
N THR A 65 52.09 -96.60 42.78
CA THR A 65 51.69 -95.23 43.08
C THR A 65 52.57 -94.21 42.39
N THR A 66 52.04 -93.01 42.12
CA THR A 66 52.77 -91.86 41.57
C THR A 66 53.92 -91.37 42.46
N ARG A 67 54.11 -91.94 43.66
CA ARG A 67 55.28 -91.72 44.52
C ARG A 67 56.49 -92.61 44.19
N GLU A 68 56.36 -93.55 43.27
CA GLU A 68 57.43 -94.47 42.82
C GLU A 68 58.19 -93.96 41.57
N TYR A 69 58.24 -92.65 41.36
CA TYR A 69 59.04 -92.07 40.28
C TYR A 69 60.54 -92.25 40.57
N TYR A 70 61.33 -92.54 39.54
CA TYR A 70 62.81 -92.52 39.62
C TYR A 70 63.32 -91.08 39.56
N THR A 71 62.81 -90.31 38.60
CA THR A 71 63.06 -88.87 38.45
C THR A 71 61.83 -88.19 37.84
N PHE A 72 61.72 -86.88 37.98
CA PHE A 72 60.59 -86.10 37.47
C PHE A 72 61.00 -84.70 37.01
N MET A 73 60.17 -84.11 36.15
CA MET A 73 60.27 -82.73 35.69
C MET A 73 58.88 -82.11 35.62
N TRP A 74 58.73 -80.87 36.09
CA TRP A 74 57.46 -80.13 35.98
C TRP A 74 57.07 -79.93 34.51
N ALA A 75 55.78 -80.05 34.21
CA ALA A 75 55.27 -79.81 32.87
C ALA A 75 55.28 -78.31 32.58
N PRO A 76 55.94 -77.83 31.49
CA PRO A 76 55.78 -76.46 31.06
C PRO A 76 54.31 -76.19 30.69
N LEU A 77 53.78 -75.05 31.12
CA LEU A 77 52.51 -74.57 30.60
C LEU A 77 52.69 -74.15 29.13
N PRO A 78 51.75 -74.48 28.23
CA PRO A 78 51.80 -73.99 26.85
C PRO A 78 51.66 -72.46 26.83
N SER A 79 52.62 -71.76 26.23
CA SER A 79 52.49 -70.35 25.90
C SER A 79 51.29 -70.11 24.97
N ASP A 80 50.56 -69.00 25.13
CA ASP A 80 49.26 -68.71 24.50
C ASP A 80 49.22 -68.77 22.96
N ALA A 81 49.16 -69.99 22.42
CA ALA A 81 48.86 -70.29 21.02
C ALA A 81 47.35 -70.51 20.85
N ARG A 82 46.73 -69.76 19.94
CA ARG A 82 45.26 -69.68 19.83
C ARG A 82 44.68 -70.86 19.03
N GLY A 83 43.83 -71.65 19.69
CA GLY A 83 42.78 -72.47 19.05
C GLY A 83 43.09 -73.95 18.80
N ASP A 84 42.30 -74.81 19.47
CA ASP A 84 41.93 -76.23 19.22
C ASP A 84 42.96 -77.28 18.77
N THR A 85 44.18 -76.91 18.44
CA THR A 85 45.21 -77.80 17.92
C THR A 85 45.93 -78.48 19.08
N ALA A 86 46.02 -79.81 19.05
CA ALA A 86 46.64 -80.59 20.13
C ALA A 86 48.12 -80.19 20.32
N VAL A 87 48.44 -79.57 21.47
CA VAL A 87 49.70 -78.87 21.65
C VAL A 87 50.82 -79.86 21.98
N GLN A 88 51.79 -79.97 21.09
CA GLN A 88 53.03 -80.71 21.35
C GLN A 88 53.91 -79.95 22.34
N GLN A 89 54.40 -80.66 23.35
CA GLN A 89 55.28 -80.20 24.40
C GLN A 89 56.53 -81.08 24.47
N GLN A 90 57.60 -80.53 25.06
CA GLN A 90 58.85 -81.24 25.27
C GLN A 90 59.43 -80.95 26.67
N ILE A 91 60.03 -81.98 27.28
CA ILE A 91 60.72 -81.92 28.56
C ILE A 91 62.07 -82.61 28.40
N GLN A 92 63.15 -81.99 28.87
CA GLN A 92 64.47 -82.62 28.86
C GLN A 92 64.84 -83.14 30.26
N PHE A 93 65.02 -84.45 30.38
CA PHE A 93 65.61 -85.10 31.53
C PHE A 93 67.13 -85.12 31.40
N LYS A 94 67.83 -84.61 32.42
CA LYS A 94 69.30 -84.55 32.41
C LYS A 94 69.94 -85.89 32.76
N ALA A 95 70.99 -86.26 32.03
CA ALA A 95 71.70 -87.54 32.12
C ALA A 95 72.04 -87.99 33.54
N TYR A 96 72.41 -87.05 34.41
CA TYR A 96 72.82 -87.34 35.78
C TYR A 96 71.65 -87.70 36.73
N TYR A 97 70.40 -87.49 36.30
CA TYR A 97 69.17 -87.93 36.98
C TYR A 97 68.55 -89.19 36.37
N LEU A 98 69.15 -89.80 35.34
CA LEU A 98 68.58 -90.97 34.66
C LEU A 98 68.98 -92.30 35.34
N PRO A 99 68.22 -93.39 35.09
CA PRO A 99 68.63 -94.75 35.41
C PRO A 99 69.98 -95.14 34.80
N LYS A 100 70.63 -96.11 35.44
CA LYS A 100 71.94 -96.67 35.03
C LYS A 100 71.97 -98.21 35.02
N ASP A 101 70.91 -98.81 35.54
CA ASP A 101 70.53 -100.20 35.33
C ASP A 101 69.81 -100.40 33.99
N ASP A 102 69.58 -101.66 33.64
CA ASP A 102 68.95 -102.09 32.40
C ASP A 102 67.47 -102.49 32.58
N GLU A 103 66.81 -101.99 33.61
CA GLU A 103 65.38 -102.18 33.81
C GLU A 103 64.55 -101.45 32.73
N TYR A 104 63.28 -101.85 32.59
CA TYR A 104 62.33 -101.16 31.73
C TYR A 104 61.72 -99.95 32.44
N TYR A 105 61.76 -98.81 31.76
CA TYR A 105 61.20 -97.53 32.22
C TYR A 105 60.13 -97.02 31.25
N GLN A 106 59.25 -96.16 31.76
CA GLN A 106 58.22 -95.47 30.98
C GLN A 106 58.04 -94.04 31.50
N PHE A 107 57.73 -93.10 30.61
CA PHE A 107 57.25 -91.78 31.00
C PHE A 107 55.79 -91.89 31.46
N CYS A 108 55.42 -91.20 32.53
CA CYS A 108 54.03 -91.02 32.95
C CYS A 108 53.75 -89.54 33.21
N TYR A 109 52.67 -89.00 32.65
CA TYR A 109 52.20 -87.65 32.93
C TYR A 109 51.25 -87.70 34.13
N VAL A 110 51.58 -86.97 35.20
CA VAL A 110 50.84 -86.91 36.45
C VAL A 110 50.34 -85.49 36.66
N ASP A 111 49.08 -85.34 37.03
CA ASP A 111 48.48 -84.03 37.24
C ASP A 111 48.61 -83.51 38.69
N GLN A 112 48.18 -82.27 38.91
CA GLN A 112 48.15 -81.61 40.21
C GLN A 112 47.33 -82.36 41.29
N ASP A 113 46.36 -83.20 40.89
CA ASP A 113 45.54 -84.00 41.81
C ASP A 113 46.19 -85.37 42.11
N GLY A 114 47.31 -85.68 41.45
CA GLY A 114 48.07 -86.93 41.58
C GLY A 114 47.61 -88.05 40.64
N VAL A 115 46.74 -87.75 39.67
CA VAL A 115 46.17 -88.71 38.71
C VAL A 115 47.06 -88.81 37.47
N VAL A 116 47.29 -90.03 36.99
CA VAL A 116 48.05 -90.28 35.75
C VAL A 116 47.14 -90.07 34.54
N ARG A 117 47.54 -89.16 33.65
CA ARG A 117 46.78 -88.75 32.45
C ARG A 117 47.34 -89.29 31.13
N GLY A 118 48.51 -89.90 31.18
CA GLY A 118 49.22 -90.49 30.04
C GLY A 118 50.38 -91.37 30.48
N ALA A 119 50.71 -92.40 29.71
CA ALA A 119 51.89 -93.26 29.90
C ALA A 119 52.51 -93.64 28.55
N SER A 120 53.84 -93.76 28.47
CA SER A 120 54.55 -94.16 27.25
C SER A 120 54.64 -95.68 27.08
N VAL A 121 55.06 -96.11 25.89
CA VAL A 121 55.66 -97.44 25.72
C VAL A 121 56.92 -97.57 26.58
N PRO A 122 57.29 -98.79 27.03
CA PRO A 122 58.52 -99.03 27.77
C PRO A 122 59.80 -98.88 26.92
N PHE A 123 60.88 -98.44 27.57
CA PHE A 123 62.22 -98.27 27.01
C PHE A 123 63.32 -98.70 28.01
N GLN A 124 64.54 -98.92 27.53
CA GLN A 124 65.72 -99.24 28.35
C GLN A 124 66.87 -98.26 28.12
N PHE A 125 67.83 -98.20 29.04
CA PHE A 125 69.08 -97.45 28.89
C PHE A 125 70.20 -98.38 28.40
N ARG A 126 70.36 -98.49 27.08
CA ARG A 126 71.28 -99.42 26.38
C ARG A 126 71.80 -98.81 25.07
N ALA A 127 72.78 -99.45 24.44
CA ALA A 127 73.33 -99.07 23.13
C ALA A 127 73.13 -100.22 22.12
N GLU A 128 73.01 -99.88 20.83
CA GLU A 128 72.81 -100.83 19.73
C GLU A 128 74.15 -101.27 19.12
N THR A 129 74.17 -102.46 18.51
CA THR A 129 75.35 -103.04 17.83
C THR A 129 74.89 -103.86 16.62
N GLU A 130 75.34 -103.49 15.42
CA GLU A 130 74.99 -104.15 14.15
C GLU A 130 76.28 -104.40 13.33
N ASP A 131 76.57 -105.65 12.97
CA ASP A 131 77.67 -106.04 12.06
C ASP A 131 77.46 -107.50 11.55
N ASP A 132 78.17 -107.88 10.47
CA ASP A 132 78.31 -109.23 9.88
C ASP A 132 77.08 -109.95 9.27
N ILE A 133 76.70 -109.58 8.03
CA ILE A 133 76.09 -110.50 7.05
C ILE A 133 76.72 -110.30 5.66
N LEU A 134 77.18 -111.38 5.01
CA LEU A 134 77.69 -111.39 3.63
C LEU A 134 76.94 -112.45 2.80
N VAL A 135 76.52 -112.09 1.58
CA VAL A 135 75.71 -112.94 0.69
C VAL A 135 76.49 -113.33 -0.57
N VAL A 136 76.34 -114.58 -1.03
CA VAL A 136 76.97 -115.13 -2.23
C VAL A 136 75.92 -115.82 -3.09
N THR A 137 75.88 -115.52 -4.39
CA THR A 137 74.91 -116.04 -5.38
C THR A 137 75.61 -116.71 -6.57
N THR A 138 74.85 -117.38 -7.44
CA THR A 138 75.37 -118.19 -8.56
C THR A 138 75.15 -117.55 -9.93
N GLN A 139 75.97 -117.94 -10.92
CA GLN A 139 76.02 -117.33 -12.26
C GLN A 139 74.67 -117.33 -13.00
N GLY A 140 73.86 -118.40 -12.88
CA GLY A 140 72.56 -118.48 -13.56
C GLY A 140 71.53 -117.51 -12.98
N GLU A 141 71.55 -117.32 -11.66
CA GLU A 141 70.70 -116.34 -10.97
C GLU A 141 71.07 -114.91 -11.42
N VAL A 142 72.36 -114.63 -11.64
CA VAL A 142 72.82 -113.33 -12.17
C VAL A 142 72.27 -113.05 -13.57
N GLU A 143 72.25 -114.02 -14.48
CA GLU A 143 71.72 -113.83 -15.84
C GLU A 143 70.19 -113.60 -15.87
N GLU A 144 69.45 -114.26 -14.98
CA GLU A 144 68.01 -114.05 -14.82
C GLU A 144 67.72 -112.68 -14.16
N ILE A 145 68.45 -112.31 -13.11
CA ILE A 145 68.39 -110.99 -12.46
C ILE A 145 68.76 -109.88 -13.44
N GLU A 146 69.75 -110.06 -14.32
CA GLU A 146 70.07 -109.09 -15.37
C GLU A 146 68.92 -108.91 -16.37
N LEU A 147 68.27 -110.00 -16.81
CA LEU A 147 67.13 -109.91 -17.72
C LEU A 147 65.94 -109.23 -17.05
N GLN A 148 65.67 -109.54 -15.79
CA GLN A 148 64.63 -108.90 -15.00
C GLN A 148 64.92 -107.40 -14.79
N ASN A 149 66.16 -107.02 -14.47
CA ASN A 149 66.58 -105.63 -14.37
C ASN A 149 66.46 -104.87 -15.70
N ARG A 150 66.78 -105.49 -16.85
CA ARG A 150 66.57 -104.87 -18.17
C ARG A 150 65.09 -104.58 -18.46
N ASN A 151 64.20 -105.49 -18.08
CA ASN A 151 62.76 -105.29 -18.22
C ASN A 151 62.24 -104.20 -17.27
N LEU A 152 62.64 -104.23 -15.99
CA LEU A 152 62.28 -103.25 -14.97
C LEU A 152 62.80 -101.84 -15.29
N HIS A 153 63.96 -101.72 -15.94
CA HIS A 153 64.46 -100.44 -16.44
C HIS A 153 63.54 -99.85 -17.51
N LYS A 154 63.15 -100.66 -18.50
CA LYS A 154 62.26 -100.22 -19.59
C LYS A 154 60.86 -99.87 -19.08
N GLU A 155 60.34 -100.63 -18.12
CA GLU A 155 59.08 -100.31 -17.44
C GLU A 155 59.18 -99.01 -16.63
N ASN A 156 60.30 -98.76 -15.94
CA ASN A 156 60.56 -97.47 -15.29
C ASN A 156 60.63 -96.30 -16.28
N GLU A 157 61.29 -96.46 -17.44
CA GLU A 157 61.36 -95.42 -18.47
C GLU A 157 59.95 -95.07 -19.02
N GLU A 158 59.12 -96.09 -19.27
CA GLU A 158 57.73 -95.92 -19.73
C GLU A 158 56.84 -95.29 -18.65
N LEU A 159 56.97 -95.72 -17.38
CA LEU A 159 56.29 -95.10 -16.24
C LEU A 159 56.73 -93.65 -16.00
N GLN A 160 58.03 -93.36 -16.11
CA GLN A 160 58.58 -92.02 -15.91
C GLN A 160 58.11 -91.05 -17.01
N ALA A 161 58.03 -91.51 -18.26
CA ALA A 161 57.44 -90.75 -19.36
C ALA A 161 55.93 -90.51 -19.16
N SER A 162 55.20 -91.51 -18.67
CA SER A 162 53.77 -91.40 -18.32
C SER A 162 53.54 -90.39 -17.20
N CYS A 163 54.30 -90.48 -16.10
CA CYS A 163 54.27 -89.52 -15.00
C CYS A 163 54.58 -88.09 -15.46
N ALA A 164 55.59 -87.89 -16.31
CA ALA A 164 55.91 -86.57 -16.86
C ALA A 164 54.75 -85.99 -17.70
N SER A 165 54.08 -86.83 -18.50
CA SER A 165 52.90 -86.42 -19.28
C SER A 165 51.71 -86.03 -18.38
N LEU A 166 51.41 -86.84 -17.37
CA LEU A 166 50.35 -86.56 -16.39
C LEU A 166 50.66 -85.31 -15.55
N GLN A 167 51.92 -85.10 -15.20
CA GLN A 167 52.36 -83.92 -14.46
C GLN A 167 52.21 -82.66 -15.29
N LYS A 168 52.53 -82.71 -16.60
CA LYS A 168 52.24 -81.61 -17.52
C LYS A 168 50.73 -81.35 -17.64
N GLN A 169 49.91 -82.39 -17.83
CA GLN A 169 48.45 -82.23 -17.92
C GLN A 169 47.85 -81.59 -16.67
N ASN A 170 48.38 -81.90 -15.47
CA ASN A 170 47.95 -81.22 -14.24
C ASN A 170 48.31 -79.73 -14.24
N ILE A 171 49.49 -79.34 -14.73
CA ILE A 171 49.88 -77.93 -14.85
C ILE A 171 48.99 -77.20 -15.87
N ASP A 172 48.83 -77.79 -17.06
CA ASP A 172 47.98 -77.24 -18.13
C ASP A 172 46.52 -77.04 -17.63
N LEU A 173 45.96 -78.00 -16.88
CA LEU A 173 44.63 -77.90 -16.27
C LEU A 173 44.55 -76.88 -15.12
N GLN A 174 45.59 -76.77 -14.29
CA GLN A 174 45.64 -75.81 -13.19
C GLN A 174 45.67 -74.37 -13.72
N GLU A 175 46.36 -74.13 -14.85
CA GLU A 175 46.32 -72.84 -15.53
C GLU A 175 44.92 -72.49 -16.06
N GLU A 176 44.23 -73.43 -16.73
CA GLU A 176 42.87 -73.18 -17.23
C GLU A 176 41.85 -72.99 -16.10
N LEU A 177 42.02 -73.68 -14.97
CA LEU A 177 41.23 -73.45 -13.75
C LEU A 177 41.43 -72.03 -13.22
N ASN A 178 42.69 -71.56 -13.13
CA ASN A 178 43.01 -70.20 -12.68
C ASN A 178 42.40 -69.14 -13.63
N LYS A 179 42.58 -69.29 -14.94
CA LYS A 179 41.99 -68.40 -15.97
C LYS A 179 40.45 -68.36 -15.87
N THR A 180 39.83 -69.52 -15.62
CA THR A 180 38.37 -69.63 -15.43
C THR A 180 37.92 -68.87 -14.16
N GLN A 181 38.65 -69.00 -13.06
CA GLN A 181 38.35 -68.28 -11.81
C GLN A 181 38.53 -66.76 -11.95
N GLU A 182 39.55 -66.29 -12.68
CA GLU A 182 39.74 -64.87 -12.98
C GLU A 182 38.58 -64.30 -13.83
N LEU A 183 38.15 -65.02 -14.86
CA LEU A 183 36.99 -64.67 -15.67
C LEU A 183 35.70 -64.65 -14.83
N GLN A 184 35.51 -65.62 -13.94
CA GLN A 184 34.35 -65.68 -13.05
C GLN A 184 34.32 -64.51 -12.05
N ASN A 185 35.47 -64.14 -11.48
CA ASN A 185 35.59 -62.97 -10.60
C ASN A 185 35.31 -61.66 -11.36
N SER A 186 35.74 -61.57 -12.62
CA SER A 186 35.49 -60.42 -13.49
C SER A 186 34.00 -60.29 -13.87
N LEU A 187 33.33 -61.41 -14.18
CA LEU A 187 31.89 -61.46 -14.42
C LEU A 187 31.07 -61.07 -13.17
N GLU A 188 31.47 -61.53 -11.99
CA GLU A 188 30.84 -61.16 -10.72
C GLU A 188 30.96 -59.65 -10.43
N SER A 189 32.15 -59.07 -10.68
CA SER A 189 32.37 -57.61 -10.59
C SER A 189 31.49 -56.84 -11.59
N LEU A 190 31.40 -57.30 -12.84
CA LEU A 190 30.52 -56.70 -13.85
C LEU A 190 29.04 -56.79 -13.46
N ARG A 191 28.60 -57.91 -12.84
CA ARG A 191 27.23 -58.06 -12.35
C ARG A 191 26.93 -57.06 -11.22
N CYS A 192 27.79 -57.00 -10.19
CA CYS A 192 27.66 -56.03 -9.09
C CYS A 192 27.59 -54.57 -9.59
N ASN A 193 28.42 -54.21 -10.57
CA ASN A 193 28.39 -52.87 -11.17
C ASN A 193 27.10 -52.62 -11.98
N THR A 194 26.58 -53.63 -12.68
CA THR A 194 25.31 -53.53 -13.42
C THR A 194 24.12 -53.35 -12.48
N GLU A 195 24.05 -54.13 -11.40
CA GLU A 195 23.02 -54.01 -10.34
C GLU A 195 23.04 -52.61 -9.70
N LYS A 196 24.23 -52.07 -9.41
CA LYS A 196 24.41 -50.71 -8.88
C LYS A 196 23.91 -49.63 -9.85
N LEU A 197 24.26 -49.74 -11.13
CA LEU A 197 23.78 -48.81 -12.18
C LEU A 197 22.27 -48.90 -12.39
N GLU A 198 21.67 -50.09 -12.27
CA GLU A 198 20.21 -50.26 -12.34
C GLU A 198 19.49 -49.64 -11.14
N LEU A 199 20.06 -49.70 -9.93
CA LEU A 199 19.55 -49.00 -8.75
C LEU A 199 19.64 -47.46 -8.92
N GLU A 200 20.76 -46.94 -9.42
CA GLU A 200 20.94 -45.51 -9.70
C GLU A 200 19.96 -45.02 -10.80
N LEU A 201 19.82 -45.78 -11.88
CA LEU A 201 18.84 -45.51 -12.95
C LEU A 201 17.40 -45.47 -12.40
N ASN A 202 17.03 -46.43 -11.54
CA ASN A 202 15.71 -46.45 -10.92
C ASN A 202 15.50 -45.31 -9.90
N SER A 203 16.56 -44.80 -9.26
CA SER A 203 16.48 -43.59 -8.44
C SER A 203 16.26 -42.35 -9.29
N LEU A 204 17.10 -42.12 -10.31
CA LEU A 204 16.98 -41.00 -11.25
C LEU A 204 15.64 -41.00 -11.99
N LYS A 205 15.08 -42.17 -12.29
CA LYS A 205 13.74 -42.32 -12.90
C LYS A 205 12.60 -41.90 -11.97
N LYS A 206 12.72 -42.12 -10.65
CA LYS A 206 11.76 -41.60 -9.65
C LYS A 206 11.89 -40.09 -9.50
N GLU A 207 13.12 -39.57 -9.47
CA GLU A 207 13.40 -38.14 -9.39
C GLU A 207 12.87 -37.39 -10.62
N ASN A 208 13.12 -37.90 -11.84
CA ASN A 208 12.55 -37.32 -13.07
C ASN A 208 11.01 -37.32 -13.08
N LYS A 209 10.37 -38.36 -12.52
CA LYS A 209 8.91 -38.38 -12.36
C LYS A 209 8.43 -37.28 -11.41
N HIS A 210 9.07 -37.14 -10.24
CA HIS A 210 8.74 -36.10 -9.27
C HIS A 210 9.00 -34.68 -9.80
N LEU A 211 10.12 -34.48 -10.51
CA LEU A 211 10.44 -33.21 -11.16
C LEU A 211 9.38 -32.84 -12.20
N LYS A 212 8.92 -33.81 -13.01
CA LYS A 212 7.82 -33.58 -13.95
C LYS A 212 6.52 -33.24 -13.21
N GLU A 213 6.15 -34.00 -12.17
CA GLU A 213 4.93 -33.73 -11.40
C GLU A 213 4.95 -32.32 -10.77
N LEU A 214 6.13 -31.82 -10.37
CA LEU A 214 6.34 -30.46 -9.89
C LEU A 214 6.23 -29.39 -11.00
N ASP A 215 6.71 -29.69 -12.21
CA ASP A 215 6.62 -28.80 -13.37
C ASP A 215 5.18 -28.69 -13.89
N ASP A 216 4.48 -29.83 -14.03
CA ASP A 216 3.04 -29.91 -14.37
C ASP A 216 2.20 -29.06 -13.38
N CYS A 217 2.56 -29.05 -12.08
CA CYS A 217 1.91 -28.18 -11.07
C CYS A 217 2.23 -26.69 -11.27
N ARG A 218 3.49 -26.34 -11.56
CA ARG A 218 3.91 -24.95 -11.78
C ARG A 218 3.31 -24.36 -13.05
N GLU A 219 3.14 -25.16 -14.11
CA GLU A 219 2.42 -24.72 -15.32
C GLU A 219 0.97 -24.37 -14.98
N ALA A 220 0.29 -25.17 -14.14
CA ALA A 220 -1.07 -24.88 -13.69
C ALA A 220 -1.15 -23.57 -12.87
N GLU A 221 -0.23 -23.33 -11.93
CA GLU A 221 -0.12 -22.07 -11.18
C GLU A 221 0.13 -20.87 -12.11
N LEU A 222 1.05 -21.01 -13.08
CA LEU A 222 1.33 -19.97 -14.08
C LEU A 222 0.14 -19.70 -15.00
N HIS A 223 -0.66 -20.71 -15.33
CA HIS A 223 -1.92 -20.54 -16.08
C HIS A 223 -2.97 -19.79 -15.25
N GLN A 224 -3.13 -20.13 -13.98
CA GLN A 224 -4.06 -19.44 -13.07
C GLN A 224 -3.66 -17.97 -12.87
N LEU A 225 -2.36 -17.67 -12.72
CA LEU A 225 -1.85 -16.31 -12.59
C LEU A 225 -2.05 -15.50 -13.89
N LYS A 226 -1.86 -16.09 -15.07
CA LYS A 226 -2.17 -15.44 -16.36
C LYS A 226 -3.65 -15.07 -16.47
N GLU A 227 -4.55 -15.97 -16.07
CA GLU A 227 -5.99 -15.71 -16.06
C GLU A 227 -6.35 -14.57 -15.07
N GLN A 228 -5.79 -14.57 -13.86
CA GLN A 228 -5.98 -13.47 -12.91
C GLN A 228 -5.49 -12.12 -13.47
N ILE A 229 -4.31 -12.08 -14.09
CA ILE A 229 -3.75 -10.87 -14.72
C ILE A 229 -4.66 -10.39 -15.87
N GLN A 230 -5.14 -11.30 -16.72
CA GLN A 230 -6.04 -10.96 -17.82
C GLN A 230 -7.38 -10.40 -17.31
N ASN A 231 -7.96 -11.01 -16.28
CA ASN A 231 -9.18 -10.52 -15.64
C ASN A 231 -8.98 -9.10 -15.07
N VAL A 232 -7.91 -8.88 -14.28
CA VAL A 232 -7.56 -7.55 -13.72
C VAL A 232 -7.30 -6.51 -14.83
N THR A 233 -6.71 -6.91 -15.95
CA THR A 233 -6.49 -6.03 -17.11
C THR A 233 -7.83 -5.61 -17.74
N SER A 234 -8.76 -6.54 -17.95
CA SER A 234 -10.11 -6.20 -18.47
C SER A 234 -10.92 -5.34 -17.50
N ASP A 235 -10.75 -5.55 -16.19
CA ASP A 235 -11.37 -4.73 -15.15
C ASP A 235 -10.77 -3.31 -15.13
N LYS A 236 -9.46 -3.18 -15.35
CA LYS A 236 -8.77 -1.90 -15.53
C LYS A 236 -9.31 -1.14 -16.75
N GLU A 237 -9.35 -1.75 -17.93
CA GLU A 237 -9.86 -1.14 -19.16
C GLU A 237 -11.32 -0.66 -19.00
N ARG A 238 -12.15 -1.45 -18.30
CA ARG A 238 -13.53 -1.10 -17.95
C ARG A 238 -13.62 0.07 -16.95
N LEU A 239 -12.63 0.24 -16.08
CA LEU A 239 -12.56 1.38 -15.15
C LEU A 239 -12.02 2.64 -15.84
N GLU A 240 -11.03 2.52 -16.73
CA GLU A 240 -10.48 3.63 -17.52
C GLU A 240 -11.53 4.22 -18.48
N THR A 241 -12.28 3.36 -19.18
CA THR A 241 -13.41 3.80 -20.04
C THR A 241 -14.54 4.47 -19.24
N ARG A 242 -14.85 3.97 -18.03
CA ARG A 242 -15.78 4.62 -17.11
C ARG A 242 -15.27 5.98 -16.61
N LEU A 243 -13.98 6.09 -16.28
CA LEU A 243 -13.35 7.33 -15.84
C LEU A 243 -13.37 8.37 -16.95
N LYS A 244 -12.99 8.01 -18.19
CA LYS A 244 -13.08 8.91 -19.34
C LYS A 244 -14.52 9.38 -19.58
N THR A 245 -15.49 8.47 -19.52
CA THR A 245 -16.93 8.83 -19.62
C THR A 245 -17.38 9.78 -18.50
N ALA A 246 -16.79 9.71 -17.31
CA ALA A 246 -17.10 10.62 -16.20
C ALA A 246 -16.46 12.01 -16.40
N LEU A 247 -15.22 12.07 -16.90
CA LEU A 247 -14.56 13.32 -17.27
C LEU A 247 -15.30 14.03 -18.41
N ASP A 248 -15.68 13.32 -19.47
CA ASP A 248 -16.43 13.90 -20.60
C ASP A 248 -17.79 14.50 -20.17
N ARG A 249 -18.41 13.94 -19.12
CA ARG A 249 -19.63 14.51 -18.49
C ARG A 249 -19.32 15.70 -17.58
N MET A 250 -18.18 15.71 -16.92
CA MET A 250 -17.73 16.84 -16.10
C MET A 250 -17.47 18.07 -16.99
N ASP A 251 -16.78 17.88 -18.13
CA ASP A 251 -16.52 18.93 -19.11
C ASP A 251 -17.82 19.50 -19.72
N GLN A 252 -18.79 18.62 -19.99
CA GLN A 252 -20.15 19.02 -20.42
C GLN A 252 -20.88 19.84 -19.35
N LEU A 253 -20.82 19.43 -18.08
CA LEU A 253 -21.45 20.15 -16.96
C LEU A 253 -20.76 21.50 -16.69
N GLN A 254 -19.42 21.57 -16.74
CA GLN A 254 -18.68 22.84 -16.66
C GLN A 254 -19.07 23.78 -17.81
N SER A 255 -19.17 23.27 -19.04
CA SER A 255 -19.64 24.04 -20.20
C SER A 255 -21.07 24.54 -20.02
N GLN A 256 -21.95 23.75 -19.39
CA GLN A 256 -23.33 24.14 -19.10
C GLN A 256 -23.40 25.20 -17.99
N VAL A 257 -22.63 25.05 -16.90
CA VAL A 257 -22.52 26.05 -15.82
C VAL A 257 -22.03 27.38 -16.39
N LEU A 258 -20.95 27.38 -17.18
CA LEU A 258 -20.38 28.59 -17.77
C LEU A 258 -21.30 29.28 -18.78
N ASN A 259 -22.26 28.55 -19.37
CA ASN A 259 -23.34 29.14 -20.16
C ASN A 259 -24.43 29.77 -19.28
N TYR A 260 -24.83 29.11 -18.17
CA TYR A 260 -25.78 29.71 -17.21
C TYR A 260 -25.20 30.91 -16.47
N GLU A 261 -23.89 30.93 -16.16
CA GLU A 261 -23.22 32.09 -15.57
C GLU A 261 -23.33 33.32 -16.49
N LYS A 262 -23.07 33.14 -17.79
CA LYS A 262 -23.28 34.19 -18.80
C LYS A 262 -24.75 34.59 -18.93
N GLU A 263 -25.69 33.65 -18.86
CA GLU A 263 -27.12 33.98 -18.93
C GLU A 263 -27.56 34.80 -17.71
N VAL A 264 -27.09 34.44 -16.51
CA VAL A 264 -27.31 35.21 -15.26
C VAL A 264 -26.65 36.59 -15.33
N GLU A 265 -25.44 36.70 -15.89
CA GLU A 265 -24.76 38.00 -16.08
C GLU A 265 -25.53 38.90 -17.05
N ASN A 266 -26.01 38.37 -18.18
CA ASN A 266 -26.85 39.11 -19.14
C ASN A 266 -28.19 39.52 -18.52
N LEU A 267 -28.83 38.66 -17.73
CA LEU A 267 -30.06 38.98 -17.01
C LEU A 267 -29.83 40.07 -15.95
N SER A 268 -28.70 40.01 -15.23
CA SER A 268 -28.28 41.00 -14.24
C SER A 268 -28.01 42.38 -14.88
N HIS A 269 -27.34 42.43 -16.03
CA HIS A 269 -27.16 43.66 -16.80
C HIS A 269 -28.51 44.23 -17.26
N MET A 270 -29.41 43.41 -17.80
CA MET A 270 -30.74 43.86 -18.22
C MET A 270 -31.60 44.35 -17.04
N ASP A 271 -31.47 43.76 -15.85
CA ASP A 271 -32.19 44.20 -14.65
C ASP A 271 -31.64 45.53 -14.11
N ARG A 272 -30.31 45.73 -14.19
CA ARG A 272 -29.64 47.02 -13.93
C ARG A 272 -30.16 48.10 -14.87
N ASP A 273 -30.14 47.86 -16.18
CA ASP A 273 -30.60 48.82 -17.20
C ASP A 273 -32.07 49.20 -16.99
N LYS A 274 -32.93 48.22 -16.65
CA LYS A 274 -34.33 48.46 -16.30
C LYS A 274 -34.49 49.25 -15.01
N THR A 275 -33.64 49.00 -14.01
CA THR A 275 -33.63 49.74 -12.75
C THR A 275 -33.21 51.20 -12.97
N GLU A 276 -32.20 51.45 -13.80
CA GLU A 276 -31.77 52.80 -14.18
C GLU A 276 -32.85 53.54 -14.98
N GLN A 277 -33.52 52.86 -15.93
CA GLN A 277 -34.70 53.40 -16.62
C GLN A 277 -35.85 53.71 -15.66
N LEU A 278 -36.09 52.86 -14.65
CA LEU A 278 -37.15 53.03 -13.67
C LEU A 278 -36.87 54.18 -12.70
N GLU A 279 -35.62 54.40 -12.29
CA GLU A 279 -35.23 55.61 -11.54
C GLU A 279 -35.30 56.88 -12.40
N SER A 280 -34.90 56.83 -13.67
CA SER A 280 -35.10 57.96 -14.61
C SER A 280 -36.58 58.34 -14.74
N LEU A 281 -37.47 57.36 -14.91
CA LEU A 281 -38.92 57.56 -14.94
C LEU A 281 -39.50 58.01 -13.60
N LYS A 282 -38.96 57.58 -12.45
CA LYS A 282 -39.32 58.11 -11.12
C LYS A 282 -38.96 59.59 -10.99
N GLU A 283 -37.76 59.97 -11.43
CA GLU A 283 -37.28 61.34 -11.39
C GLU A 283 -38.09 62.25 -12.32
N GLU A 284 -38.40 61.81 -13.55
CA GLU A 284 -39.33 62.51 -14.44
C GLU A 284 -40.71 62.67 -13.77
N ASN A 285 -41.27 61.61 -13.18
CA ASN A 285 -42.53 61.69 -12.46
C ASN A 285 -42.47 62.62 -11.23
N ARG A 286 -41.33 62.72 -10.55
CA ARG A 286 -41.10 63.67 -9.45
C ARG A 286 -41.10 65.10 -9.97
N GLN A 287 -40.39 65.37 -11.06
CA GLN A 287 -40.37 66.68 -11.72
C GLN A 287 -41.77 67.07 -12.22
N LEU A 288 -42.47 66.18 -12.93
CA LEU A 288 -43.85 66.37 -13.37
C LEU A 288 -44.81 66.61 -12.19
N CYS A 289 -44.59 65.96 -11.04
CA CYS A 289 -45.37 66.23 -9.82
C CYS A 289 -45.12 67.64 -9.28
N VAL A 290 -43.87 68.12 -9.27
CA VAL A 290 -43.51 69.49 -8.86
C VAL A 290 -44.09 70.52 -9.83
N THR A 291 -43.95 70.33 -11.14
CA THR A 291 -44.56 71.20 -12.16
C THR A 291 -46.08 71.23 -12.01
N ARG A 292 -46.71 70.09 -11.73
CA ARG A 292 -48.17 69.97 -11.51
C ARG A 292 -48.63 70.64 -10.21
N THR A 293 -47.85 70.64 -9.12
CA THR A 293 -48.20 71.39 -7.90
C THR A 293 -48.00 72.89 -8.11
N GLN A 294 -46.91 73.31 -8.75
CA GLN A 294 -46.70 74.71 -9.16
C GLN A 294 -47.83 75.22 -10.07
N GLN A 295 -48.24 74.44 -11.07
CA GLN A 295 -49.34 74.81 -11.97
C GLN A 295 -50.70 74.85 -11.24
N LYS A 296 -50.96 73.94 -10.29
CA LYS A 296 -52.14 74.02 -9.40
C LYS A 296 -52.11 75.29 -8.55
N GLU A 297 -50.95 75.70 -8.04
CA GLU A 297 -50.82 76.92 -7.23
C GLU A 297 -50.93 78.19 -8.09
N GLN A 298 -50.36 78.20 -9.29
CA GLN A 298 -50.59 79.24 -10.29
C GLN A 298 -52.08 79.36 -10.63
N ASN A 299 -52.77 78.25 -10.90
CA ASN A 299 -54.21 78.24 -11.14
C ASN A 299 -55.02 78.72 -9.92
N LYS A 300 -54.59 78.42 -8.69
CA LYS A 300 -55.18 78.96 -7.45
C LYS A 300 -54.99 80.47 -7.36
N LYS A 301 -53.80 80.99 -7.64
CA LYS A 301 -53.48 82.43 -7.70
C LYS A 301 -54.28 83.13 -8.80
N LEU A 302 -54.37 82.53 -9.99
CA LEU A 302 -55.15 83.03 -11.12
C LEU A 302 -56.65 83.06 -10.80
N GLY A 303 -57.18 82.01 -10.18
CA GLY A 303 -58.56 81.95 -9.69
C GLY A 303 -58.86 83.04 -8.67
N HIS A 304 -57.95 83.29 -7.72
CA HIS A 304 -58.11 84.36 -6.74
C HIS A 304 -58.04 85.76 -7.38
N CYS A 305 -57.18 85.96 -8.39
CA CYS A 305 -57.19 87.16 -9.23
C CYS A 305 -58.50 87.31 -10.02
N MET A 306 -59.06 86.21 -10.56
CA MET A 306 -60.36 86.23 -11.23
C MET A 306 -61.50 86.57 -10.27
N GLU A 307 -61.50 86.06 -9.04
CA GLU A 307 -62.46 86.42 -7.99
C GLU A 307 -62.32 87.89 -7.59
N TYR A 308 -61.09 88.38 -7.39
CA TYR A 308 -60.82 89.79 -7.10
C TYR A 308 -61.30 90.72 -8.23
N LEU A 309 -61.04 90.35 -9.49
CA LEU A 309 -61.52 91.09 -10.67
C LEU A 309 -63.05 91.01 -10.81
N LYS A 310 -63.67 89.85 -10.53
CA LYS A 310 -65.13 89.66 -10.53
C LYS A 310 -65.80 90.50 -9.43
N GLY A 311 -65.24 90.51 -8.23
CA GLY A 311 -65.67 91.37 -7.12
C GLY A 311 -65.47 92.86 -7.40
N SER A 312 -64.37 93.23 -8.07
CA SER A 312 -64.12 94.61 -8.51
C SER A 312 -65.08 95.06 -9.60
N LYS A 313 -65.40 94.18 -10.56
CA LYS A 313 -66.42 94.39 -11.60
C LYS A 313 -67.82 94.51 -10.98
N ALA A 314 -68.15 93.68 -9.98
CA ALA A 314 -69.40 93.78 -9.22
C ALA A 314 -69.49 95.11 -8.43
N LYS A 315 -68.43 95.51 -7.71
CA LYS A 315 -68.36 96.82 -7.04
C LYS A 315 -68.56 97.98 -8.01
N ARG A 316 -67.90 97.96 -9.18
CA ARG A 316 -68.11 98.98 -10.23
C ARG A 316 -69.55 98.98 -10.76
N SER A 317 -70.12 97.81 -11.05
CA SER A 317 -71.51 97.67 -11.52
C SER A 317 -72.54 98.19 -10.50
N LEU A 318 -72.36 97.86 -9.22
CA LEU A 318 -73.24 98.29 -8.13
C LEU A 318 -73.12 99.81 -7.87
N CYS A 319 -71.91 100.37 -8.01
CA CYS A 319 -71.70 101.82 -8.00
C CYS A 319 -72.38 102.50 -9.20
N LEU A 320 -72.24 101.94 -10.41
CA LEU A 320 -72.89 102.45 -11.62
C LEU A 320 -74.42 102.46 -11.49
N SER A 321 -75.00 101.39 -10.94
CA SER A 321 -76.43 101.28 -10.66
C SER A 321 -76.90 102.33 -9.65
N ARG A 322 -76.07 102.68 -8.65
CA ARG A 322 -76.37 103.73 -7.68
C ARG A 322 -76.30 105.13 -8.30
N CYS A 323 -75.34 105.40 -9.17
CA CYS A 323 -75.28 106.64 -9.94
C CYS A 323 -76.49 106.79 -10.88
N LEU A 324 -76.91 105.70 -11.54
CA LEU A 324 -78.13 105.66 -12.35
C LEU A 324 -79.39 105.94 -11.50
N GLN A 325 -79.50 105.31 -10.33
CA GLN A 325 -80.65 105.51 -9.43
C GLN A 325 -80.71 106.95 -8.89
N ASN A 326 -79.57 107.54 -8.50
CA ASN A 326 -79.50 108.96 -8.11
C ASN A 326 -79.88 109.89 -9.28
N GLY A 327 -79.41 109.60 -10.50
CA GLY A 327 -79.79 110.36 -11.70
C GLY A 327 -81.28 110.25 -12.04
N GLN A 328 -81.89 109.08 -11.84
CA GLN A 328 -83.33 108.89 -11.97
C GLN A 328 -84.11 109.68 -10.92
N GLN A 329 -83.64 109.69 -9.66
CA GLN A 329 -84.23 110.49 -8.58
C GLN A 329 -84.20 111.99 -8.92
N GLN A 330 -83.05 112.53 -9.35
CA GLN A 330 -82.92 113.93 -9.76
C GLN A 330 -83.86 114.31 -10.93
N ASN A 331 -84.08 113.40 -11.89
CA ASN A 331 -85.04 113.63 -12.97
C ASN A 331 -86.50 113.61 -12.47
N HIS A 332 -86.83 112.79 -11.46
CA HIS A 332 -88.15 112.77 -10.84
C HIS A 332 -88.43 114.07 -10.06
N ASP A 333 -87.44 114.54 -9.30
CA ASP A 333 -87.55 115.78 -8.51
C ASP A 333 -87.67 117.01 -9.44
N LEU A 334 -86.89 117.06 -10.54
CA LEU A 334 -87.03 118.10 -11.57
C LEU A 334 -88.37 118.06 -12.32
N MET A 335 -88.91 116.87 -12.59
CA MET A 335 -90.26 116.71 -13.16
C MET A 335 -91.34 117.28 -12.24
N LYS A 336 -91.19 117.09 -10.92
CA LYS A 336 -92.13 117.61 -9.91
C LYS A 336 -92.07 119.13 -9.81
N GLU A 337 -90.87 119.71 -9.77
CA GLU A 337 -90.64 121.16 -9.82
C GLU A 337 -91.29 121.77 -11.09
N LEU A 338 -91.10 121.14 -12.26
CA LEU A 338 -91.70 121.59 -13.52
C LEU A 338 -93.24 121.59 -13.50
N GLU A 339 -93.87 120.60 -12.85
CA GLU A 339 -95.33 120.53 -12.73
C GLU A 339 -95.89 121.55 -11.71
N GLU A 340 -95.12 121.88 -10.66
CA GLU A 340 -95.42 122.95 -9.72
C GLU A 340 -95.29 124.34 -10.38
N GLN A 341 -94.26 124.55 -11.22
CA GLN A 341 -94.13 125.75 -12.07
C GLN A 341 -95.29 125.92 -13.06
N LYS A 342 -95.79 124.83 -13.69
CA LYS A 342 -97.00 124.89 -14.54
C LYS A 342 -98.24 125.33 -13.76
N ARG A 343 -98.43 124.84 -12.53
CA ARG A 343 -99.55 125.27 -11.67
C ARG A 343 -99.45 126.75 -11.32
N LEU A 344 -98.26 127.23 -10.96
CA LEU A 344 -98.00 128.66 -10.74
C LEU A 344 -98.34 129.51 -11.97
N PHE A 345 -97.93 129.07 -13.16
CA PHE A 345 -98.27 129.76 -14.42
C PHE A 345 -99.78 129.83 -14.67
N GLN A 346 -100.52 128.73 -14.45
CA GLN A 346 -101.99 128.71 -14.58
C GLN A 346 -102.68 129.66 -13.58
N ILE A 347 -102.21 129.71 -12.33
CA ILE A 347 -102.73 130.62 -11.31
C ILE A 347 -102.46 132.09 -11.69
N LEU A 348 -101.26 132.41 -12.18
CA LEU A 348 -100.92 133.75 -12.68
C LEU A 348 -101.76 134.14 -13.91
N GLN A 349 -102.04 133.21 -14.81
CA GLN A 349 -102.86 133.48 -15.98
C GLN A 349 -104.35 133.68 -15.63
N ALA A 350 -104.87 132.96 -14.64
CA ALA A 350 -106.20 133.24 -14.07
C ALA A 350 -106.23 134.64 -13.42
N LYS A 351 -105.23 134.99 -12.61
CA LYS A 351 -105.09 136.31 -11.99
C LYS A 351 -104.99 137.45 -13.00
N LYS A 352 -104.33 137.23 -14.15
CA LYS A 352 -104.28 138.21 -15.25
C LYS A 352 -105.68 138.46 -15.80
N ASN A 353 -106.42 137.41 -16.15
CA ASN A 353 -107.76 137.53 -16.72
C ASN A 353 -108.72 138.24 -15.75
N GLU A 354 -108.61 137.95 -14.44
CA GLU A 354 -109.39 138.59 -13.37
C GLU A 354 -109.11 140.12 -13.31
N ALA A 355 -107.83 140.52 -13.40
CA ALA A 355 -107.42 141.93 -13.44
C ALA A 355 -107.73 142.64 -14.77
N ASP A 356 -107.73 141.92 -15.90
CA ASP A 356 -108.19 142.45 -17.20
C ASP A 356 -109.71 142.70 -17.17
N GLU A 357 -110.49 141.85 -16.51
CA GLU A 357 -111.95 142.02 -16.37
C GLU A 357 -112.33 143.16 -15.39
N GLU A 358 -111.55 143.40 -14.33
CA GLU A 358 -111.66 144.62 -13.51
C GLU A 358 -111.28 145.88 -14.31
N ASN A 359 -110.22 145.84 -15.11
CA ASN A 359 -109.83 146.96 -15.99
C ASN A 359 -110.91 147.30 -17.01
N GLN A 360 -111.60 146.31 -17.57
CA GLN A 360 -112.71 146.50 -18.49
C GLN A 360 -113.87 147.27 -17.80
N LYS A 361 -114.29 146.83 -16.61
CA LYS A 361 -115.34 147.47 -15.82
C LYS A 361 -114.97 148.90 -15.41
N LEU A 362 -113.72 149.12 -14.97
CA LEU A 362 -113.21 150.44 -14.59
C LEU A 362 -113.11 151.42 -15.78
N ARG A 363 -112.94 150.93 -17.01
CA ARG A 363 -113.00 151.75 -18.24
C ARG A 363 -114.43 152.16 -18.58
N GLU A 364 -115.36 151.21 -18.53
CA GLU A 364 -116.79 151.46 -18.80
C GLU A 364 -117.40 152.43 -17.78
N GLU A 365 -116.94 152.41 -16.52
CA GLU A 365 -117.32 153.41 -15.51
C GLU A 365 -116.61 154.76 -15.71
N ASN A 366 -115.36 154.77 -16.19
CA ASN A 366 -114.65 156.00 -16.58
C ASN A 366 -115.37 156.74 -17.72
N ASP A 367 -115.72 156.07 -18.81
CA ASP A 367 -116.43 156.66 -19.96
C ASP A 367 -117.82 157.20 -19.59
N ARG A 368 -118.39 156.71 -18.48
CA ARG A 368 -119.67 157.17 -17.92
C ARG A 368 -119.51 158.46 -17.09
N LEU A 369 -118.31 158.73 -16.55
CA LEU A 369 -117.95 159.93 -15.80
C LEU A 369 -117.29 161.00 -16.69
N LEU A 370 -116.47 160.60 -17.67
CA LEU A 370 -115.79 161.47 -18.64
C LEU A 370 -116.76 162.30 -19.50
N ARG A 371 -118.04 161.91 -19.57
CA ARG A 371 -119.10 162.69 -20.23
C ARG A 371 -119.67 163.84 -19.37
N ARG A 372 -119.09 164.16 -18.21
CA ARG A 372 -119.60 165.19 -17.27
C ARG A 372 -118.69 166.37 -16.94
N LEU A 373 -117.39 166.34 -17.21
CA LEU A 373 -116.51 167.51 -17.02
C LEU A 373 -115.37 167.54 -18.03
N SER A 374 -115.34 168.62 -18.81
CA SER A 374 -114.20 169.00 -19.65
C SER A 374 -113.35 170.02 -18.90
N GLN A 375 -112.14 169.65 -18.45
CA GLN A 375 -111.08 170.66 -18.26
C GLN A 375 -109.65 170.08 -18.36
N GLU A 376 -108.93 170.58 -19.36
CA GLU A 376 -107.48 170.79 -19.51
C GLU A 376 -106.39 169.68 -19.31
N VAL A 377 -105.66 169.46 -20.42
CA VAL A 377 -104.18 169.54 -20.57
C VAL A 377 -103.25 168.54 -19.82
N SER A 378 -102.93 167.43 -20.52
CA SER A 378 -101.59 167.05 -21.05
C SER A 378 -100.35 166.72 -20.15
N SER A 379 -99.62 165.67 -20.62
CA SER A 379 -98.14 165.48 -20.73
C SER A 379 -97.21 164.89 -19.62
N PHE A 380 -96.64 163.70 -19.95
CA PHE A 380 -95.20 163.26 -19.88
C PHE A 380 -94.44 162.76 -18.60
N SER A 381 -93.56 161.75 -18.83
CA SER A 381 -92.18 161.49 -18.26
C SER A 381 -91.99 160.81 -16.86
N VAL A 382 -90.86 160.14 -16.45
CA VAL A 382 -89.81 159.21 -17.05
C VAL A 382 -88.78 158.70 -15.96
N VAL A 383 -87.93 157.67 -16.23
CA VAL A 383 -86.64 157.23 -15.51
C VAL A 383 -86.78 156.38 -14.19
N SER A 384 -85.87 155.55 -13.59
CA SER A 384 -84.49 154.94 -13.74
C SER A 384 -84.45 153.53 -12.99
N GLN A 385 -83.41 152.74 -12.57
CA GLN A 385 -81.91 152.79 -12.47
C GLN A 385 -81.21 151.36 -12.51
N ALA A 386 -80.14 151.06 -11.72
CA ALA A 386 -79.18 149.91 -11.92
C ALA A 386 -78.36 149.41 -10.66
N GLN A 387 -77.59 148.27 -10.75
CA GLN A 387 -76.23 147.89 -10.19
C GLN A 387 -75.86 146.35 -10.31
N ALA A 388 -74.57 145.85 -10.33
CA ALA A 388 -74.17 144.38 -10.44
C ALA A 388 -72.68 143.92 -10.08
N PRO A 389 -72.32 142.59 -9.89
CA PRO A 389 -70.97 142.05 -9.46
C PRO A 389 -70.36 140.73 -10.17
N ILE A 390 -69.14 140.21 -9.78
CA ILE A 390 -68.38 138.97 -10.24
C ILE A 390 -67.40 138.37 -9.16
N PRO A 391 -66.88 137.07 -9.11
CA PRO A 391 -65.62 136.53 -9.78
C PRO A 391 -65.41 134.94 -9.90
N ALA A 392 -64.17 134.39 -10.13
CA ALA A 392 -63.70 132.93 -10.15
C ALA A 392 -62.11 132.80 -10.02
N PRO A 393 -61.26 131.73 -10.31
CA PRO A 393 -61.37 130.25 -10.68
C PRO A 393 -60.23 129.24 -10.16
N GLU A 394 -60.03 128.03 -10.79
CA GLU A 394 -58.76 127.20 -11.07
C GLU A 394 -58.01 126.09 -10.18
N VAL A 395 -57.38 125.03 -10.83
CA VAL A 395 -56.19 124.08 -10.54
C VAL A 395 -56.20 122.96 -9.40
N GLY A 396 -55.43 121.80 -9.30
CA GLY A 396 -54.58 120.87 -10.17
C GLY A 396 -53.48 119.92 -9.48
N GLY A 397 -53.15 118.65 -9.96
CA GLY A 397 -51.97 117.72 -9.57
C GLY A 397 -52.26 116.22 -9.15
N LEU A 398 -51.51 115.05 -9.20
CA LEU A 398 -50.23 114.39 -9.74
C LEU A 398 -49.06 113.96 -8.74
N LEU A 399 -48.20 112.88 -8.76
CA LEU A 399 -48.04 111.47 -9.37
C LEU A 399 -46.79 110.57 -8.86
N PHE A 400 -46.78 109.20 -9.05
CA PHE A 400 -45.65 108.13 -9.12
C PHE A 400 -44.75 107.67 -7.87
N GLY A 401 -43.93 106.55 -7.74
CA GLY A 401 -43.65 105.19 -8.38
C GLY A 401 -42.35 104.34 -7.92
N ASN A 402 -42.18 103.02 -8.28
CA ASN A 402 -41.00 102.02 -8.22
C ASN A 402 -40.53 101.28 -6.87
N SER A 403 -39.61 100.24 -6.67
CA SER A 403 -38.52 99.41 -7.38
C SER A 403 -38.16 97.97 -6.71
N CYS A 404 -37.07 97.19 -7.05
CA CYS A 404 -36.73 95.76 -6.59
C CYS A 404 -35.19 95.25 -6.63
N SER A 405 -34.74 94.02 -6.17
CA SER A 405 -33.31 93.43 -6.15
C SER A 405 -33.02 91.89 -5.77
N ASP A 406 -31.77 91.30 -5.94
CA ASP A 406 -31.29 89.83 -5.83
C ASP A 406 -29.88 89.57 -5.06
N PHE A 407 -28.98 88.49 -5.02
CA PHE A 407 -28.62 87.16 -5.69
C PHE A 407 -27.41 86.26 -5.06
N ILE A 408 -27.17 84.94 -5.42
CA ILE A 408 -25.88 84.07 -5.54
C ILE A 408 -25.25 82.98 -4.50
N CYS A 409 -24.22 82.11 -4.89
CA CYS A 409 -23.77 80.73 -4.35
C CYS A 409 -22.21 80.29 -4.29
N ASN A 410 -21.78 79.04 -3.82
CA ASN A 410 -20.43 78.27 -3.95
C ASN A 410 -20.30 76.88 -3.15
N TYR A 411 -19.27 75.94 -3.05
CA TYR A 411 -18.15 75.28 -3.87
C TYR A 411 -17.18 74.17 -3.16
N PHE A 412 -16.57 73.12 -3.84
CA PHE A 412 -15.34 72.19 -3.55
C PHE A 412 -15.27 71.05 -2.41
N VAL A 413 -14.32 70.03 -2.16
CA VAL A 413 -13.22 69.10 -2.77
C VAL A 413 -12.49 68.19 -1.64
N LEU A 414 -11.61 67.10 -1.65
CA LEU A 414 -11.13 65.84 -2.42
C LEU A 414 -10.07 64.92 -1.57
N GLN A 415 -9.64 63.63 -1.91
CA GLN A 415 -8.60 62.75 -1.15
C GLN A 415 -7.82 61.58 -1.94
N ALA A 416 -7.00 60.66 -1.31
CA ALA A 416 -5.85 59.79 -1.83
C ALA A 416 -5.73 58.24 -1.41
N SER A 417 -4.53 57.56 -1.47
CA SER A 417 -4.29 56.06 -1.57
C SER A 417 -3.22 55.37 -0.63
N ILE A 418 -3.07 54.01 -0.59
CA ILE A 418 -2.20 53.19 0.35
C ILE A 418 -1.61 51.86 -0.30
N ARG A 419 -0.55 51.21 0.27
CA ARG A 419 0.05 49.88 -0.11
C ARG A 419 -0.09 48.75 0.95
N LYS A 420 0.13 47.46 0.56
CA LYS A 420 0.05 46.24 1.41
C LYS A 420 0.95 45.06 0.94
N CYS A 421 1.26 44.10 1.81
CA CYS A 421 1.89 42.81 1.47
C CYS A 421 0.86 41.74 1.03
N PRO A 422 1.07 41.01 -0.09
CA PRO A 422 0.06 40.10 -0.67
C PRO A 422 -0.04 38.70 -0.05
N ILE A 423 0.90 38.28 0.80
CA ILE A 423 0.93 36.90 1.38
C ILE A 423 0.35 36.86 2.80
N CYS A 424 0.41 37.97 3.54
CA CYS A 424 0.01 38.04 4.95
C CYS A 424 -0.85 39.28 5.31
N ASP A 425 -1.22 40.11 4.32
CA ASP A 425 -2.05 41.32 4.45
C ASP A 425 -1.52 42.43 5.38
N GLU A 426 -0.29 42.30 5.89
CA GLU A 426 0.41 43.33 6.68
C GLU A 426 0.46 44.67 5.92
N VAL A 427 0.10 45.75 6.63
CA VAL A 427 -0.02 47.11 6.09
C VAL A 427 1.20 47.92 6.50
N PHE A 428 1.98 48.39 5.53
CA PHE A 428 3.23 49.11 5.77
C PHE A 428 3.05 50.63 5.65
N PRO A 429 3.72 51.45 6.47
CA PRO A 429 3.79 52.90 6.30
C PRO A 429 4.39 53.29 4.94
N GLU A 430 4.03 54.47 4.43
CA GLU A 430 4.54 54.97 3.14
C GLU A 430 6.06 55.22 3.12
N ASP A 431 6.67 55.35 4.31
CA ASP A 431 8.08 55.72 4.50
C ASP A 431 9.06 54.52 4.55
N ILE A 432 8.60 53.27 4.41
CA ILE A 432 9.48 52.10 4.57
C ILE A 432 10.46 51.94 3.40
N GLU A 433 11.73 51.64 3.70
CA GLU A 433 12.72 51.30 2.67
C GLU A 433 12.30 50.04 1.91
N THR A 434 12.34 50.09 0.57
CA THR A 434 11.93 48.99 -0.31
C THR A 434 12.63 47.67 0.02
N SER A 435 13.91 47.72 0.41
CA SER A 435 14.71 46.57 0.84
C SER A 435 14.12 45.84 2.06
N GLN A 436 13.52 46.55 3.01
CA GLN A 436 12.92 45.96 4.20
C GLN A 436 11.58 45.28 3.86
N TYR A 437 10.81 45.87 2.95
CA TYR A 437 9.59 45.26 2.39
C TYR A 437 9.91 44.01 1.56
N GLU A 438 10.94 44.06 0.71
CA GLU A 438 11.37 42.91 -0.11
C GLU A 438 11.89 41.75 0.75
N VAL A 439 12.70 42.02 1.78
CA VAL A 439 13.15 40.99 2.75
C VAL A 439 11.97 40.39 3.53
N HIS A 440 10.96 41.19 3.89
CA HIS A 440 9.73 40.68 4.49
C HIS A 440 9.00 39.71 3.54
N VAL A 441 8.75 40.09 2.29
CA VAL A 441 8.09 39.22 1.29
C VAL A 441 8.90 37.95 1.03
N GLN A 442 10.23 38.06 0.88
CA GLN A 442 11.11 36.90 0.70
C GLN A 442 11.09 35.95 1.91
N SER A 443 10.86 36.44 3.13
CA SER A 443 10.77 35.60 4.33
C SER A 443 9.59 34.60 4.30
N HIS A 444 8.59 34.84 3.44
CA HIS A 444 7.45 33.96 3.20
C HIS A 444 7.68 32.92 2.08
N LEU A 445 8.85 32.90 1.45
CA LEU A 445 9.20 31.97 0.38
C LEU A 445 10.28 30.95 0.83
N LEU A 446 10.34 29.83 0.12
CA LEU A 446 11.34 28.77 0.21
C LEU A 446 11.88 28.51 -1.20
N GLU A 447 13.19 28.57 -1.40
CA GLU A 447 13.83 28.31 -2.71
C GLU A 447 14.43 26.90 -2.74
N CYS A 448 14.20 26.17 -3.84
CA CYS A 448 14.79 24.85 -4.05
C CYS A 448 16.27 24.97 -4.45
N PRO A 449 17.23 24.42 -3.69
CA PRO A 449 18.67 24.61 -3.95
C PRO A 449 19.19 23.84 -5.17
N LEU A 450 18.35 23.08 -5.87
CA LEU A 450 18.70 22.26 -7.02
C LEU A 450 18.23 22.84 -8.36
N CYS A 451 17.17 23.67 -8.36
CA CYS A 451 16.61 24.28 -9.58
C CYS A 451 16.23 25.77 -9.45
N SER A 452 16.37 26.38 -8.27
CA SER A 452 15.94 27.76 -7.96
C SER A 452 14.45 28.07 -8.18
N GLU A 453 13.58 27.06 -8.21
CA GLU A 453 12.13 27.29 -8.09
C GLU A 453 11.76 27.74 -6.67
N THR A 454 10.81 28.67 -6.57
CA THR A 454 10.39 29.28 -5.30
C THR A 454 8.96 28.90 -4.94
N PHE A 455 8.76 28.56 -3.66
CA PHE A 455 7.53 27.99 -3.11
C PHE A 455 7.07 28.80 -1.90
N GLU A 456 5.76 28.94 -1.72
CA GLU A 456 5.22 29.58 -0.52
C GLU A 456 5.46 28.71 0.72
N LYS A 457 6.02 29.32 1.77
CA LYS A 457 6.36 28.67 3.04
C LYS A 457 5.15 28.07 3.78
N SER A 458 3.95 28.57 3.48
CA SER A 458 2.67 28.01 3.91
C SER A 458 2.42 26.60 3.36
N ASN A 459 2.91 26.32 2.15
CA ASN A 459 2.69 25.08 1.40
C ASN A 459 3.87 24.11 1.53
N LYS A 460 4.45 23.99 2.74
CA LYS A 460 5.68 23.22 3.01
C LYS A 460 5.66 21.79 2.43
N GLN A 461 4.52 21.10 2.46
CA GLN A 461 4.41 19.74 1.89
C GLN A 461 4.78 19.72 0.40
N VAL A 462 4.33 20.71 -0.38
CA VAL A 462 4.61 20.79 -1.83
C VAL A 462 6.11 21.02 -2.09
N PHE A 463 6.78 21.78 -1.21
CA PHE A 463 8.23 21.99 -1.26
C PHE A 463 9.02 20.72 -0.88
N ASP A 464 8.59 20.03 0.19
CA ASP A 464 9.20 18.77 0.63
C ASP A 464 9.03 17.67 -0.44
N ASP A 465 7.84 17.56 -1.05
CA ASP A 465 7.53 16.63 -2.15
C ASP A 465 8.35 16.97 -3.42
N HIS A 466 8.48 18.26 -3.76
CA HIS A 466 9.32 18.71 -4.88
C HIS A 466 10.80 18.34 -4.69
N ILE A 467 11.36 18.55 -3.49
CA ILE A 467 12.74 18.14 -3.18
C ILE A 467 12.90 16.61 -3.22
N PHE A 468 11.86 15.85 -2.83
CA PHE A 468 11.89 14.39 -2.93
C PHE A 468 11.95 13.91 -4.38
N CYS A 469 11.29 14.59 -5.33
CA CYS A 469 11.38 14.26 -6.76
C CYS A 469 12.80 14.36 -7.32
N HIS A 470 13.60 15.36 -6.92
CA HIS A 470 15.03 15.46 -7.29
C HIS A 470 15.91 14.34 -6.73
N GLY A 471 15.38 13.51 -5.82
CA GLY A 471 16.05 12.30 -5.30
C GLY A 471 15.60 11.00 -5.98
N LEU A 472 14.79 11.09 -7.04
CA LEU A 472 14.26 9.94 -7.80
C LEU A 472 14.74 9.90 -9.27
N GLU A 473 15.51 10.90 -9.71
CA GLU A 473 16.26 10.93 -10.99
C GLU A 473 17.75 10.56 -10.78
#